data_AF-A0A7J7J571-F1
#
_entry.id   AF-A0A7J7J571-F1
#
_cell.length_a   1.000
_cell.length_b   1.000
_cell.length_c   1.000
_cell.angle_alpha   90.00
_cell.angle_beta   90.00
_cell.angle_gamma   90.00
#
_symmetry.space_group_name_H-M   'P 1'
#
loop_
_entity.id
_entity.type
_entity.pdbx_description
1 polymer ?
#
loop_
_entity_poly.entity_id
_entity_poly.type
_entity_poly.pdbx_seq_one_letter_code
_entity_poly.pdbx_strand_id
1 'polypeptide(L)'
;MTDTQGLQVAKCNFVANDEIWKDHVHMEKEAAKKWPGNWDFLKTKYTDLVKDDFPERNTKVKELPAHLKLPPITPVEKYIKVLPSPHPFPRTTTSLYGWRSGSYDHRLERYGGYARSKGALIKQLNWPHEAIS
;
A
#
# COMPACT_ATOMS: atom_id res chain seq x y z
N MET A 1 30.95 55.72 -28.09
CA MET A 1 30.73 56.32 -26.76
C MET A 1 29.42 55.76 -26.24
N THR A 2 29.49 55.09 -25.09
CA THR A 2 28.48 54.15 -24.58
C THR A 2 27.38 54.87 -23.81
N ASP A 3 26.15 54.89 -24.36
CA ASP A 3 24.94 55.08 -23.57
C ASP A 3 24.27 53.73 -23.34
N THR A 4 24.76 53.02 -22.32
CA THR A 4 24.08 51.88 -21.70
C THR A 4 23.31 52.41 -20.49
N GLN A 5 22.23 53.15 -20.75
CA GLN A 5 21.21 53.45 -19.74
C GLN A 5 20.07 52.45 -19.92
N GLY A 6 20.00 51.46 -19.03
CA GLY A 6 18.87 50.53 -19.02
C GLY A 6 19.10 49.13 -18.49
N LEU A 7 20.17 48.84 -17.73
CA LEU A 7 20.24 47.61 -16.95
C LEU A 7 19.76 47.89 -15.52
N GLN A 8 18.44 47.97 -15.35
CA GLN A 8 17.78 47.69 -14.07
C GLN A 8 16.89 46.46 -14.24
N VAL A 9 17.51 45.27 -14.19
CA VAL A 9 16.78 44.01 -13.98
C VAL A 9 17.42 43.31 -12.79
N ALA A 10 16.96 43.65 -11.59
CA ALA A 10 17.06 42.85 -10.35
C ALA A 10 16.58 43.67 -9.13
N LYS A 11 15.32 44.14 -9.16
CA LYS A 11 14.55 44.58 -7.98
C LYS A 11 13.16 44.98 -8.48
N CYS A 12 12.29 43.99 -8.63
CA CYS A 12 10.88 44.23 -8.90
C CYS A 12 10.34 45.24 -7.89
N ASN A 13 9.54 46.19 -8.37
CA ASN A 13 8.91 47.28 -7.65
C ASN A 13 8.51 46.87 -6.21
N PHE A 14 9.19 47.42 -5.21
CA PHE A 14 8.94 47.06 -3.80
C PHE A 14 7.49 47.35 -3.38
N VAL A 15 6.85 48.34 -4.02
CA VAL A 15 5.44 48.66 -3.82
C VAL A 15 4.56 47.53 -4.33
N ALA A 16 4.85 46.99 -5.52
CA ALA A 16 4.10 45.86 -6.08
C ALA A 16 4.27 44.59 -5.22
N ASN A 17 5.47 44.35 -4.69
CA ASN A 17 5.70 43.22 -3.79
C ASN A 17 4.94 43.38 -2.45
N ASP A 18 4.87 44.60 -1.91
CA ASP A 18 4.11 44.92 -0.70
C ASP A 18 2.60 44.78 -0.93
N GLU A 19 2.08 45.19 -2.08
CA GLU A 19 0.68 44.98 -2.48
C GLU A 19 0.34 43.48 -2.61
N ILE A 20 1.17 42.68 -3.29
CA ILE A 20 0.99 41.23 -3.40
C ILE A 20 0.96 40.59 -2.00
N TRP A 21 1.85 41.02 -1.11
CA TRP A 21 1.88 40.50 0.25
C TRP A 21 0.60 40.84 1.03
N LYS A 22 0.10 42.08 0.91
CA LYS A 22 -1.16 42.50 1.52
C LYS A 22 -2.34 41.67 1.00
N ASP A 23 -2.39 41.43 -0.31
CA ASP A 23 -3.44 40.62 -0.93
C ASP A 23 -3.41 39.18 -0.42
N HIS A 24 -2.23 38.56 -0.33
CA HIS A 24 -2.08 37.22 0.26
C HIS A 24 -2.57 37.17 1.70
N VAL A 25 -2.18 38.14 2.54
CA VAL A 25 -2.63 38.21 3.94
C VAL A 25 -4.15 38.40 4.02
N HIS A 26 -4.74 39.19 3.12
CA HIS A 26 -6.17 39.39 3.07
C HIS A 26 -6.90 38.09 2.69
N MET A 27 -6.44 37.42 1.64
CA MET A 27 -6.98 36.14 1.17
C MET A 27 -6.86 35.05 2.23
N GLU A 28 -5.72 34.99 2.95
CA GLU A 28 -5.52 34.04 4.04
C GLU A 28 -6.52 34.29 5.18
N LYS A 29 -6.71 35.55 5.58
CA LYS A 29 -7.70 35.91 6.61
C LYS A 29 -9.12 35.55 6.19
N GLU A 30 -9.49 35.80 4.94
CA GLU A 30 -10.79 35.40 4.43
C GLU A 30 -10.96 33.88 4.38
N ALA A 31 -9.95 33.17 3.90
CA ALA A 31 -9.93 31.71 3.84
C ALA A 31 -10.05 31.12 5.24
N ALA A 32 -9.33 31.65 6.24
CA ALA A 32 -9.43 31.22 7.63
C ALA A 32 -10.82 31.46 8.23
N LYS A 33 -11.50 32.55 7.87
CA LYS A 33 -12.89 32.80 8.29
C LYS A 33 -13.89 31.85 7.62
N LYS A 34 -13.70 31.55 6.33
CA LYS A 34 -14.55 30.63 5.56
C LYS A 34 -14.23 29.15 5.88
N TRP A 35 -13.05 28.88 6.45
CA TRP A 35 -12.55 27.52 6.70
C TRP A 35 -13.48 26.68 7.58
N PRO A 36 -13.96 27.15 8.75
CA PRO A 36 -14.91 26.39 9.55
C PRO A 36 -16.18 26.06 8.77
N GLY A 37 -16.79 27.00 8.05
CA GLY A 37 -18.03 26.72 7.30
C GLY A 37 -17.87 25.64 6.23
N ASN A 38 -16.75 25.63 5.52
CA ASN A 38 -16.51 24.67 4.44
C ASN A 38 -15.92 23.35 4.92
N TRP A 39 -15.16 23.35 6.02
CA TRP A 39 -14.32 22.22 6.42
C TRP A 39 -14.56 21.73 7.85
N ASP A 40 -15.60 22.19 8.57
CA ASP A 40 -15.89 21.70 9.93
C ASP A 40 -16.12 20.19 9.97
N PHE A 41 -16.61 19.61 8.87
CA PHE A 41 -16.84 18.17 8.75
C PHE A 41 -15.56 17.34 8.97
N LEU A 42 -14.36 17.91 8.74
CA LEU A 42 -13.10 17.23 9.02
C LEU A 42 -12.85 17.00 10.52
N LYS A 43 -13.49 17.78 11.40
CA LYS A 43 -13.41 17.60 12.86
C LYS A 43 -14.46 16.64 13.38
N THR A 44 -15.56 16.48 12.65
CA THR A 44 -16.65 15.58 13.04
C THR A 44 -16.27 14.12 12.83
N LYS A 45 -16.79 13.22 13.67
CA LYS A 45 -16.55 11.79 13.49
C LYS A 45 -17.33 11.30 12.27
N TYR A 46 -16.72 10.40 11.50
CA TYR A 46 -17.39 9.76 10.37
C TYR A 46 -18.76 9.17 10.74
N THR A 47 -18.87 8.59 11.93
CA THR A 47 -20.14 8.03 12.43
C THR A 47 -21.27 9.06 12.46
N ASP A 48 -20.97 10.32 12.79
CA ASP A 48 -21.99 11.36 12.91
C ASP A 48 -22.46 11.87 11.53
N LEU A 49 -21.56 11.88 10.54
CA LEU A 49 -21.87 12.31 9.17
C LEU A 49 -22.80 11.34 8.43
N VAL A 50 -22.78 10.06 8.81
CA VAL A 50 -23.49 9.01 8.05
C VAL A 50 -24.66 8.41 8.84
N LYS A 51 -25.01 9.01 9.98
CA LYS A 51 -26.17 8.60 10.81
C LYS A 51 -27.49 8.66 10.05
N ASP A 52 -27.66 9.68 9.20
CA ASP A 52 -28.91 9.89 8.48
C ASP A 52 -29.06 8.96 7.27
N ASP A 53 -27.94 8.63 6.61
CA ASP A 53 -27.90 7.69 5.49
C ASP A 53 -28.05 6.23 5.93
N PHE A 54 -27.54 5.90 7.12
CA PHE A 54 -27.63 4.57 7.72
C PHE A 54 -28.37 4.63 9.07
N PRO A 55 -29.71 4.77 9.07
CA PRO A 55 -30.47 4.69 10.30
C PRO A 55 -30.20 3.35 10.98
N GLU A 56 -29.96 3.39 12.30
CA GLU A 56 -29.75 2.20 13.09
C GLU A 56 -30.96 1.27 12.94
N ARG A 57 -30.80 0.24 12.11
CA ARG A 57 -31.81 -0.82 12.02
C ARG A 57 -31.82 -1.52 13.36
N ASN A 58 -32.87 -1.27 14.14
CA ASN A 58 -33.26 -2.06 15.30
C ASN A 58 -33.56 -3.50 14.83
N THR A 59 -32.51 -4.25 14.54
CA THR A 59 -32.56 -5.67 14.26
C THR A 59 -32.81 -6.35 15.59
N LYS A 60 -34.09 -6.39 15.99
CA LYS A 60 -34.53 -7.28 17.05
C LYS A 60 -34.04 -8.66 16.66
N VAL A 61 -33.13 -9.21 17.46
CA VAL A 61 -32.65 -10.58 17.28
C VAL A 61 -33.88 -11.47 17.39
N LYS A 62 -34.39 -11.93 16.24
CA LYS A 62 -35.54 -12.81 16.21
C LYS A 62 -35.10 -14.10 16.90
N GLU A 63 -35.77 -14.45 17.99
CA GLU A 63 -35.54 -15.74 18.62
C GLU A 63 -35.80 -16.85 17.60
N LEU A 64 -34.76 -17.62 17.30
CA LEU A 64 -34.87 -18.72 16.35
C LEU A 64 -35.76 -19.82 16.95
N PRO A 65 -36.79 -20.29 16.24
CA PRO A 65 -37.57 -21.46 16.62
C PRO A 65 -36.68 -22.65 16.96
N ALA A 66 -37.10 -23.48 17.92
CA ALA A 66 -36.27 -24.59 18.43
C ALA A 66 -35.80 -25.57 17.33
N HIS A 67 -36.61 -25.81 16.31
CA HIS A 67 -36.27 -26.69 15.18
C HIS A 67 -35.27 -26.07 14.18
N LEU A 68 -35.03 -24.76 14.25
CA LEU A 68 -34.02 -24.05 13.46
C LEU A 68 -32.73 -23.80 14.26
N LYS A 69 -32.69 -24.14 15.55
CA LYS A 69 -31.49 -24.05 16.36
C LYS A 69 -30.54 -25.17 15.97
N LEU A 70 -29.37 -24.81 15.46
CA LEU A 70 -28.30 -25.77 15.25
C LEU A 70 -27.86 -26.34 16.60
N PRO A 71 -27.46 -27.62 16.66
CA PRO A 71 -26.79 -28.15 17.84
C PRO A 71 -25.54 -27.30 18.14
N PRO A 72 -25.12 -27.19 19.41
CA PRO A 72 -23.92 -26.44 19.75
C PRO A 72 -22.76 -26.96 18.90
N ILE A 73 -22.04 -26.03 18.25
CA ILE A 73 -20.88 -26.37 17.44
C ILE A 73 -19.91 -27.11 18.36
N THR A 74 -19.69 -28.38 18.06
CA THR A 74 -18.63 -29.15 18.69
C THR A 74 -17.31 -28.41 18.49
N PRO A 75 -16.47 -28.24 19.53
CA PRO A 75 -15.20 -27.56 19.38
C PRO A 75 -14.42 -28.11 18.18
N VAL A 76 -14.01 -27.21 17.30
CA VAL A 76 -13.30 -27.55 16.06
C VAL A 76 -12.03 -28.37 16.36
N GLU A 77 -11.42 -28.14 17.53
CA GLU A 77 -10.29 -28.89 18.09
C GLU A 77 -10.49 -30.41 18.13
N LYS A 78 -11.74 -30.89 18.27
CA LYS A 78 -12.04 -32.33 18.27
C LYS A 78 -11.76 -32.98 16.90
N TYR A 79 -11.93 -32.20 15.82
CA TYR A 79 -11.85 -32.69 14.44
C TYR A 79 -10.59 -32.21 13.72
N ILE A 80 -10.12 -30.99 14.02
CA ILE A 80 -8.92 -30.41 13.44
C ILE A 80 -7.77 -30.58 14.43
N LYS A 81 -6.98 -31.64 14.24
CA LYS A 81 -5.72 -31.84 14.96
C LYS A 81 -4.61 -31.15 14.19
N VAL A 82 -4.19 -29.98 14.67
CA VAL A 82 -2.99 -29.31 14.14
C VAL A 82 -1.78 -30.04 14.70
N LEU A 83 -1.08 -30.76 13.85
CA LEU A 83 0.18 -31.40 14.22
C LEU A 83 1.27 -30.35 14.45
N PRO A 84 2.23 -30.58 15.37
CA PRO A 84 3.33 -29.66 15.59
C PRO A 84 4.14 -29.47 14.30
N SER A 85 4.75 -28.30 14.13
CA SER A 85 5.60 -28.04 12.98
C SER A 85 6.80 -29.00 12.97
N PRO A 86 7.22 -29.50 11.80
CA PRO A 86 8.34 -30.44 11.70
C PRO A 86 9.69 -29.79 12.07
N HIS A 87 9.77 -28.46 12.12
CA HIS A 87 10.93 -27.72 12.60
C HIS A 87 10.52 -26.71 13.68
N PRO A 88 11.38 -26.46 14.69
CA PRO A 88 11.12 -25.49 15.74
C PRO A 88 11.15 -24.06 15.19
N PHE A 89 10.35 -23.16 15.79
CA PHE A 89 10.32 -21.75 15.41
C PHE A 89 11.65 -21.05 15.72
N PRO A 90 12.22 -20.26 14.78
CA PRO A 90 13.52 -19.64 14.93
C PRO A 90 13.45 -18.53 15.96
N ARG A 91 14.47 -18.46 16.83
CA ARG A 91 14.54 -17.46 17.90
C ARG A 91 14.97 -16.08 17.42
N THR A 92 15.67 -16.00 16.29
CA THR A 92 16.25 -14.76 15.76
C THR A 92 15.64 -14.42 14.40
N THR A 93 15.52 -13.12 14.13
CA THR A 93 15.00 -12.61 12.84
C THR A 93 15.86 -13.09 11.68
N THR A 94 17.18 -13.16 11.85
CA THR A 94 18.08 -13.67 10.81
C THR A 94 17.78 -15.13 10.45
N SER A 95 17.48 -15.96 11.46
CA SER A 95 17.12 -17.37 11.26
C SER A 95 15.69 -17.56 10.74
N LEU A 96 14.86 -16.52 10.71
CA LEU A 96 13.55 -16.55 10.05
C LEU A 96 13.71 -16.62 8.53
N TYR A 97 14.68 -15.88 7.99
CA TYR A 97 14.98 -15.90 6.57
C TYR A 97 15.55 -17.27 6.18
N GLY A 98 14.83 -17.98 5.30
CA GLY A 98 15.20 -19.32 4.86
C GLY A 98 14.89 -20.46 5.83
N TRP A 99 14.19 -20.19 6.95
CA TRP A 99 13.83 -21.21 7.94
C TRP A 99 13.15 -22.44 7.31
N ARG A 100 12.18 -22.21 6.42
CA ARG A 100 11.48 -23.28 5.71
C ARG A 100 12.15 -23.67 4.39
N SER A 101 13.01 -22.83 3.82
CA SER A 101 13.58 -23.09 2.49
C SER A 101 14.60 -24.24 2.46
N GLY A 102 15.10 -24.68 3.62
CA GLY A 102 15.91 -25.89 3.73
C GLY A 102 15.13 -27.19 3.48
N SER A 103 13.82 -27.20 3.77
CA SER A 103 12.95 -28.36 3.55
C SER A 103 12.70 -28.57 2.06
N TYR A 104 12.79 -29.82 1.60
CA TYR A 104 12.62 -30.19 0.18
C TYR A 104 11.34 -29.62 -0.45
N ASP A 105 10.21 -29.71 0.26
CA ASP A 105 8.90 -29.25 -0.20
C ASP A 105 8.73 -27.71 -0.25
N HIS A 106 9.70 -26.98 0.31
CA HIS A 106 9.64 -25.53 0.51
C HIS A 106 10.84 -24.79 -0.08
N ARG A 107 11.65 -25.48 -0.90
CA ARG A 107 12.76 -24.86 -1.62
C ARG A 107 12.24 -23.85 -2.63
N LEU A 108 12.77 -22.64 -2.58
CA LEU A 108 12.49 -21.60 -3.57
C LEU A 108 13.06 -21.98 -4.95
N GLU A 109 14.24 -22.61 -4.94
CA GLU A 109 14.93 -23.09 -6.14
C GLU A 109 14.42 -24.48 -6.55
N ARG A 110 13.16 -24.57 -7.00
CA ARG A 110 12.54 -25.83 -7.47
C ARG A 110 13.34 -26.48 -8.60
N TYR A 111 13.96 -25.65 -9.44
CA TYR A 111 14.68 -26.08 -10.62
C TYR A 111 16.19 -25.88 -10.52
N GLY A 112 16.75 -25.53 -9.35
CA GLY A 112 18.19 -25.35 -9.13
C GLY A 112 18.96 -24.54 -10.18
N GLY A 113 20.29 -24.71 -10.22
CA GLY A 113 21.18 -24.13 -11.23
C GLY A 113 21.06 -24.74 -12.63
N TYR A 114 19.85 -25.18 -13.04
CA TYR A 114 19.60 -25.81 -14.33
C TYR A 114 19.48 -24.82 -15.49
N ALA A 115 19.57 -23.51 -15.22
CA ALA A 115 20.02 -22.56 -16.23
C ALA A 115 21.53 -22.71 -16.47
N ARG A 116 22.01 -23.94 -16.73
CA ARG A 116 23.27 -24.10 -17.42
C ARG A 116 23.10 -23.40 -18.76
N SER A 117 24.04 -22.56 -19.16
CA SER A 117 23.99 -21.95 -20.49
C SER A 117 23.81 -23.09 -21.49
N LYS A 118 22.67 -23.08 -22.18
CA LYS A 118 22.47 -23.94 -23.33
C LYS A 118 23.58 -23.52 -24.28
N GLY A 119 24.61 -24.37 -24.42
CA GLY A 119 25.81 -24.04 -25.20
C GLY A 119 25.45 -23.56 -26.60
N ALA A 120 26.42 -23.01 -27.33
CA ALA A 120 26.19 -22.41 -28.66
C ALA A 120 25.23 -23.23 -29.53
N LEU A 121 24.20 -22.58 -30.09
CA LEU A 121 23.10 -23.20 -30.85
C LEU A 121 23.57 -24.19 -31.92
N ILE A 122 24.73 -23.92 -32.52
CA ILE A 122 25.42 -24.80 -33.49
C ILE A 122 25.56 -26.23 -32.97
N LYS A 123 26.02 -26.39 -31.73
CA LYS A 123 26.22 -27.70 -31.09
C LYS A 123 24.90 -28.37 -30.75
N GLN A 124 23.84 -27.59 -30.52
CA GLN A 124 22.52 -28.14 -30.21
C GLN A 124 21.81 -28.63 -31.46
N LEU A 125 22.06 -28.00 -32.60
CA LEU A 125 21.43 -28.31 -33.88
C LEU A 125 22.31 -29.20 -34.79
N ASN A 126 23.51 -29.59 -34.35
CA ASN A 126 24.52 -30.30 -35.15
C ASN A 126 24.80 -29.64 -36.50
N TRP A 127 24.81 -28.31 -36.54
CA TRP A 127 25.03 -27.60 -37.79
C TRP A 127 26.52 -27.60 -38.17
N PRO A 128 26.84 -27.73 -39.47
CA PRO A 128 28.21 -27.55 -39.92
C PRO A 128 28.68 -26.13 -39.58
N HIS A 129 29.96 -25.99 -39.21
CA HIS A 129 30.54 -24.69 -38.84
C HIS A 129 30.44 -23.65 -39.96
N GLU A 130 30.28 -24.11 -41.21
CA GLU A 130 30.10 -23.30 -42.41
C GLU A 130 28.81 -22.46 -42.39
N ALA A 131 27.82 -22.81 -41.56
CA ALA A 131 26.54 -22.10 -41.47
C ALA A 131 26.61 -20.72 -40.76
N ILE A 132 27.77 -20.33 -40.25
CA ILE A 132 28.00 -19.03 -39.57
C ILE A 132 28.88 -18.08 -40.39
N SER A 133 29.16 -18.44 -41.65
CA SER A 133 29.84 -17.54 -42.58
C SER A 133 28.95 -16.38 -43.04
#